data_AF-A0AAN6E5R1-F1
#
_entry.id   AF-A0AAN6E5R1-F1
#
_cell.length_a   1.000
_cell.length_b   1.000
_cell.length_c   1.000
_cell.angle_alpha   90.00
_cell.angle_beta   90.00
_cell.angle_gamma   90.00
#
_symmetry.space_group_name_H-M   'P 1'
#
loop_
_entity.id
_entity.type
_entity.pdbx_description
1 polymer ?
#
loop_
_entity_poly.entity_id
_entity_poly.type
_entity_poly.pdbx_seq_one_letter_code
_entity_poly.pdbx_strand_id
1 'polypeptide(L)'
;MDTKDNFQALGHYSQAFKANGHIWVAGQIAADIKGKLIEGSVKEKAALICKNLKEILEEAGSGLDKVVKVTRVKVGSVDDNTNFVNPVIHERAFDRLHDAIKQAQHDPELTLIAGGQACKGEGYFVTPTVYQTTNPKHEYMQREFFGPLLTVYVYVDAEWESVPKLIDSTSTYALTGALFARDPTALRFATDALKHSAGMFYVNTKSTGSVVAQQPFGGSRESGSNDKSGTMALLQRWTSARTVKEEFNVLEDLAYPSNAG
;
A
#
# COMPACT_ATOMS: atom_id res chain seq x y z
N MET A 1 15.16 12.05 19.91
CA MET A 1 16.21 12.31 20.91
C MET A 1 17.35 12.98 20.18
N ASP A 2 17.78 14.17 20.61
CA ASP A 2 18.98 14.80 20.05
C ASP A 2 20.21 14.26 20.79
N THR A 3 21.08 13.58 20.04
CA THR A 3 22.40 13.14 20.51
C THR A 3 23.26 14.37 20.78
N LYS A 4 23.77 14.53 22.01
CA LYS A 4 24.62 15.68 22.37
C LYS A 4 25.99 15.68 21.69
N ASP A 5 26.45 14.53 21.18
CA ASP A 5 27.81 14.36 20.65
C ASP A 5 27.87 13.81 19.20
N ASN A 6 26.74 13.63 18.50
CA ASN A 6 26.69 12.99 17.15
C ASN A 6 25.89 13.81 16.12
N PHE A 7 25.94 13.37 14.86
CA PHE A 7 25.31 13.95 13.66
C PHE A 7 24.03 14.75 13.97
N GLN A 8 24.15 16.08 13.97
CA GLN A 8 22.99 16.94 14.11
C GLN A 8 22.11 16.81 12.88
N ALA A 9 20.80 16.73 13.10
CA ALA A 9 19.84 16.72 12.02
C ALA A 9 20.05 17.88 11.05
N LEU A 10 20.09 17.57 9.75
CA LEU A 10 20.11 18.52 8.65
C LEU A 10 18.70 19.16 8.53
N GLY A 11 18.23 19.82 9.59
CA GLY A 11 16.87 20.35 9.75
C GLY A 11 16.29 20.04 11.14
N HIS A 12 15.14 20.65 11.48
CA HIS A 12 14.43 20.46 12.75
C HIS A 12 13.72 19.08 12.87
N TYR A 13 14.40 17.97 12.55
CA TYR A 13 13.82 16.63 12.65
C TYR A 13 14.58 15.73 13.62
N SER A 14 13.86 14.90 14.37
CA SER A 14 14.45 13.94 15.29
C SER A 14 15.04 12.76 14.51
N GLN A 15 16.34 12.48 14.71
CA GLN A 15 17.05 11.37 14.05
C GLN A 15 16.48 9.99 14.35
N ALA A 16 15.92 9.84 15.56
CA ALA A 16 15.19 8.65 15.95
C ALA A 16 14.13 8.98 17.01
N PHE A 17 13.11 8.14 17.08
CA PHE A 17 12.12 8.17 18.15
C PHE A 17 11.77 6.76 18.62
N LYS A 18 11.30 6.68 19.87
CA LYS A 18 10.86 5.43 20.49
C LYS A 18 9.35 5.39 20.47
N ALA A 19 8.77 4.33 19.91
CA ALA A 19 7.34 4.09 19.94
C ALA A 19 7.07 2.58 19.90
N ASN A 20 6.12 2.12 20.72
CA ASN A 20 5.67 0.72 20.76
C ASN A 20 6.79 -0.30 21.00
N GLY A 21 7.76 0.02 21.87
CA GLY A 21 8.89 -0.86 22.17
C GLY A 21 9.92 -1.00 21.03
N HIS A 22 9.74 -0.25 19.95
CA HIS A 22 10.65 -0.20 18.81
C HIS A 22 11.34 1.18 18.73
N ILE A 23 12.54 1.18 18.17
CA ILE A 23 13.27 2.40 17.83
C ILE A 23 13.14 2.59 16.33
N TRP A 24 12.58 3.73 15.94
CA TRP A 24 12.41 4.14 14.57
C TRP A 24 13.53 5.12 14.24
N VAL A 25 14.43 4.73 13.35
CA VAL A 25 15.60 5.52 12.94
C VAL A 25 15.38 6.04 11.53
N ALA A 26 15.57 7.35 11.35
CA ALA A 26 15.51 7.96 10.03
C ALA A 26 16.61 7.40 9.13
N GLY A 27 16.33 7.30 7.82
CA GLY A 27 17.31 6.84 6.84
C GLY A 27 18.56 7.71 6.88
N GLN A 28 19.72 7.08 7.12
CA GLN A 28 20.98 7.81 7.21
C GLN A 28 21.57 8.02 5.81
N ILE A 29 22.10 9.22 5.59
CA ILE A 29 22.84 9.60 4.39
C ILE A 29 24.33 9.64 4.70
N ALA A 30 25.17 9.51 3.67
CA ALA A 30 26.63 9.59 3.82
C ALA A 30 27.06 11.05 4.02
N ALA A 31 26.84 11.57 5.22
CA ALA A 31 27.20 12.92 5.61
C ALA A 31 27.99 12.93 6.94
N ASP A 32 28.90 13.89 7.07
CA ASP A 32 29.65 14.14 8.29
C ASP A 32 28.78 14.77 9.40
N ILE A 33 29.30 14.84 10.62
CA ILE A 33 28.57 15.36 11.79
C ILE A 33 28.04 16.81 11.65
N LYS A 34 28.53 17.56 10.64
CA LYS A 34 28.10 18.93 10.33
C LYS A 34 27.05 18.95 9.21
N GLY A 35 26.57 17.79 8.78
CA GLY A 35 25.59 17.65 7.72
C GLY A 35 26.18 17.75 6.31
N LYS A 36 27.51 17.75 6.15
CA LYS A 36 28.10 17.83 4.81
C LYS A 36 28.14 16.44 4.18
N LEU A 37 27.51 16.29 3.01
CA LEU A 37 27.64 15.09 2.19
C LEU A 37 29.10 14.83 1.86
N ILE A 38 29.55 13.59 2.07
CA ILE A 38 30.91 13.18 1.71
C ILE A 38 30.96 12.55 0.32
N GLU A 39 32.02 12.88 -0.41
CA GLU A 39 32.38 12.25 -1.68
C GLU A 39 33.13 10.94 -1.43
N GLY A 40 33.11 10.04 -2.42
CA GLY A 40 33.76 8.73 -2.29
C GLY A 40 32.99 7.61 -2.99
N SER A 41 33.57 6.42 -2.93
CA SER A 41 33.01 5.19 -3.48
C SER A 41 31.73 4.78 -2.76
N VAL A 42 30.92 3.95 -3.42
CA VAL A 42 29.69 3.39 -2.84
C VAL A 42 29.98 2.63 -1.53
N LYS A 43 31.14 1.96 -1.44
CA LYS A 43 31.57 1.22 -0.25
C LYS A 43 31.82 2.14 0.94
N GLU A 44 32.53 3.25 0.71
CA GLU A 44 32.83 4.24 1.76
C GLU A 44 31.57 4.96 2.23
N LYS A 45 30.69 5.33 1.29
CA LYS A 45 29.38 5.93 1.61
C LYS A 45 28.49 4.98 2.40
N ALA A 46 28.43 3.71 2.01
CA ALA A 46 27.66 2.70 2.73
C ALA A 46 28.20 2.45 4.16
N ALA A 47 29.53 2.41 4.31
CA ALA A 47 30.17 2.26 5.61
C ALA A 47 29.83 3.44 6.54
N LEU A 48 29.83 4.67 6.04
CA LEU A 48 29.45 5.83 6.85
C LEU A 48 27.97 5.81 7.22
N ILE A 49 27.08 5.46 6.29
CA ILE A 49 25.64 5.33 6.57
C ILE A 49 25.40 4.31 7.69
N CYS A 50 26.05 3.14 7.63
CA CYS A 50 25.95 2.13 8.67
C CYS A 50 26.53 2.60 10.01
N LYS A 51 27.62 3.39 9.97
CA LYS A 51 28.21 3.99 11.18
C LYS A 51 27.26 5.00 11.83
N ASN A 52 26.70 5.93 11.08
CA ASN A 52 25.74 6.92 11.59
C ASN A 52 24.50 6.22 12.18
N LEU A 53 24.00 5.18 11.49
CA LEU A 53 22.85 4.42 11.95
C LEU A 53 23.15 3.63 13.25
N LYS A 54 24.36 3.09 13.37
CA LYS A 54 24.84 2.45 14.60
C LYS A 54 24.84 3.43 15.78
N GLU A 55 25.43 4.61 15.60
CA GLU A 55 25.56 5.62 16.65
C GLU A 55 24.20 6.10 17.15
N ILE A 56 23.23 6.30 16.24
CA ILE A 56 21.87 6.69 16.63
C ILE A 56 21.14 5.58 17.38
N LEU A 57 21.33 4.32 16.97
CA LEU A 57 20.73 3.17 17.66
C LEU A 57 21.33 2.97 19.06
N GLU A 58 22.64 3.14 19.20
CA GLU A 58 23.35 3.05 20.48
C GLU A 58 22.86 4.12 21.46
N GLU A 59 22.72 5.38 21.00
CA GLU A 59 22.13 6.44 21.83
C GLU A 59 20.68 6.11 22.22
N ALA A 60 19.92 5.53 21.30
CA ALA A 60 18.57 5.07 21.56
C ALA A 60 18.52 3.81 22.45
N GLY A 61 19.65 3.28 22.93
CA GLY A 61 19.71 2.10 23.81
C GLY A 61 19.46 0.77 23.10
N SER A 62 19.86 0.67 21.82
CA SER A 62 19.79 -0.53 20.99
C SER A 62 21.09 -0.72 20.21
N GLY A 63 21.10 -1.60 19.21
CA GLY A 63 22.28 -1.88 18.38
C GLY A 63 21.89 -2.38 17.00
N LEU A 64 22.86 -2.36 16.07
CA LEU A 64 22.67 -2.85 14.70
C LEU A 64 22.24 -4.32 14.65
N ASP A 65 22.62 -5.11 15.65
CA ASP A 65 22.24 -6.51 15.85
C ASP A 65 20.72 -6.71 16.04
N LYS A 66 19.97 -5.65 16.37
CA LYS A 66 18.52 -5.66 16.61
C LYS A 66 17.72 -5.00 15.48
N VAL A 67 18.36 -4.63 14.37
CA VAL A 67 17.71 -3.99 13.23
C VAL A 67 17.04 -5.06 12.36
N VAL A 68 15.71 -4.97 12.22
CA VAL A 68 14.93 -6.00 11.53
C VAL A 68 14.81 -5.74 10.02
N LYS A 69 14.97 -4.49 9.53
CA LYS A 69 14.98 -4.20 8.08
C LYS A 69 15.53 -2.81 7.72
N VAL A 70 16.55 -2.75 6.87
CA VAL A 70 16.90 -1.57 6.05
C VAL A 70 16.62 -1.96 4.60
N THR A 71 15.58 -1.40 3.97
CA THR A 71 15.25 -1.77 2.58
C THR A 71 15.80 -0.72 1.63
N ARG A 72 16.95 -1.02 1.01
CA ARG A 72 17.40 -0.28 -0.16
C ARG A 72 16.78 -0.94 -1.39
N VAL A 73 15.81 -0.27 -2.01
CA VAL A 73 15.17 -0.75 -3.23
C VAL A 73 16.06 -0.41 -4.41
N LYS A 74 16.64 -1.43 -5.05
CA LYS A 74 17.43 -1.25 -6.27
C LYS A 74 16.47 -1.15 -7.47
N VAL A 75 16.65 -0.11 -8.27
CA VAL A 75 15.86 0.15 -9.49
C VAL A 75 16.76 -0.07 -10.71
N GLY A 76 16.31 -0.82 -11.71
CA GLY A 76 17.11 -1.07 -12.91
C GLY A 76 16.46 -2.03 -13.90
N SER A 77 17.24 -2.51 -14.89
CA SER A 77 16.75 -3.44 -15.92
C SER A 77 16.22 -4.76 -15.31
N VAL A 78 15.27 -5.37 -16.01
CA VAL A 78 14.74 -6.71 -15.71
C VAL A 78 15.80 -7.82 -15.87
N ASP A 79 16.84 -7.59 -16.67
CA ASP A 79 17.92 -8.57 -16.92
C ASP A 79 18.83 -8.76 -15.71
N ASP A 80 18.89 -7.76 -14.82
CA ASP A 80 19.63 -7.85 -13.56
C ASP A 80 18.66 -8.19 -12.43
N ASN A 81 18.68 -9.47 -12.03
CA ASN A 81 17.83 -10.04 -10.98
C ASN A 81 18.08 -9.48 -9.57
N THR A 82 19.08 -8.61 -9.39
CA THR A 82 19.29 -7.89 -8.14
C THR A 82 18.45 -6.61 -8.05
N ASN A 83 17.84 -6.17 -9.16
CA ASN A 83 16.88 -5.07 -9.18
C ASN A 83 15.53 -5.53 -8.63
N PHE A 84 14.95 -4.72 -7.75
CA PHE A 84 13.63 -4.98 -7.15
C PHE A 84 12.50 -4.24 -7.87
N VAL A 85 12.80 -3.11 -8.49
CA VAL A 85 11.85 -2.33 -9.30
C VAL A 85 12.44 -2.10 -10.68
N ASN A 86 11.61 -2.25 -11.70
CA ASN A 86 11.96 -2.09 -13.10
C ASN A 86 11.19 -0.91 -13.71
N PRO A 87 11.41 -0.56 -15.00
CA PRO A 87 10.66 0.52 -15.65
C PRO A 87 9.15 0.31 -15.61
N VAL A 88 8.40 1.41 -15.61
CA VAL A 88 6.97 1.36 -15.89
C VAL A 88 6.72 1.03 -17.36
N ILE A 89 5.51 0.55 -17.65
CA ILE A 89 5.19 -0.16 -18.90
C ILE A 89 5.37 0.65 -20.19
N HIS A 90 5.08 1.96 -20.18
CA HIS A 90 5.17 2.82 -21.36
C HIS A 90 5.24 4.31 -20.99
N GLU A 91 5.54 5.15 -21.99
CA GLU A 91 5.73 6.59 -21.83
C GLU A 91 4.54 7.30 -21.16
N ARG A 92 3.31 7.08 -21.63
CA ARG A 92 2.12 7.70 -21.00
C ARG A 92 1.95 7.37 -19.50
N ALA A 93 2.39 6.19 -19.05
CA ALA A 93 2.36 5.81 -17.63
C ALA A 93 3.45 6.56 -16.86
N PHE A 94 4.64 6.68 -17.48
CA PHE A 94 5.71 7.52 -16.95
C PHE A 94 5.28 8.98 -16.81
N ASP A 95 4.73 9.58 -17.87
CA ASP A 95 4.37 11.00 -17.88
C ASP A 95 3.35 11.30 -16.79
N ARG A 96 2.32 10.45 -16.63
CA ARG A 96 1.36 10.58 -15.53
C ARG A 96 2.03 10.58 -14.16
N LEU A 97 3.00 9.70 -13.92
CA LEU A 97 3.70 9.59 -12.64
C LEU A 97 4.69 10.74 -12.42
N HIS A 98 5.40 11.13 -13.47
CA HIS A 98 6.33 12.26 -13.46
C HIS A 98 5.60 13.57 -13.20
N ASP A 99 4.46 13.79 -13.85
CA ASP A 99 3.63 14.97 -13.65
C ASP A 99 3.04 14.99 -12.24
N ALA A 100 2.61 13.83 -11.70
CA ALA A 100 2.20 13.74 -10.31
C ALA A 100 3.37 14.13 -9.37
N ILE A 101 4.55 13.55 -9.55
CA ILE A 101 5.72 13.91 -8.73
C ILE A 101 6.04 15.42 -8.81
N LYS A 102 5.96 16.03 -9.99
CA LYS A 102 6.15 17.47 -10.18
C LYS A 102 5.07 18.33 -9.52
N GLN A 103 3.81 17.90 -9.58
CA GLN A 103 2.71 18.61 -8.94
C GLN A 103 2.87 18.56 -7.42
N ALA A 104 3.18 17.39 -6.87
CA ALA A 104 3.39 17.19 -5.44
C ALA A 104 4.55 18.02 -4.86
N GLN A 105 5.54 18.42 -5.67
CA GLN A 105 6.62 19.33 -5.23
C GLN A 105 6.12 20.75 -4.89
N HIS A 106 5.00 21.16 -5.47
CA HIS A 106 4.42 22.48 -5.29
C HIS A 106 3.15 22.46 -4.43
N ASP A 107 2.78 21.29 -3.91
CA ASP A 107 1.58 21.08 -3.12
C ASP A 107 1.91 21.20 -1.62
N PRO A 108 1.40 22.21 -0.90
CA PRO A 108 1.71 22.41 0.50
C PRO A 108 1.11 21.34 1.42
N GLU A 109 0.15 20.55 0.96
CA GLU A 109 -0.47 19.46 1.73
C GLU A 109 0.30 18.13 1.61
N LEU A 110 1.35 18.09 0.79
CA LEU A 110 2.19 16.90 0.57
C LEU A 110 3.62 17.13 1.02
N THR A 111 4.11 16.22 1.86
CA THR A 111 5.52 16.14 2.26
C THR A 111 6.17 14.92 1.61
N LEU A 112 7.22 15.13 0.81
CA LEU A 112 8.02 14.03 0.26
C LEU A 112 8.85 13.39 1.38
N ILE A 113 8.62 12.11 1.64
CA ILE A 113 9.35 11.33 2.66
C ILE A 113 10.53 10.58 2.03
N ALA A 114 10.33 10.00 0.84
CA ALA A 114 11.36 9.24 0.13
C ALA A 114 11.07 9.18 -1.38
N GLY A 115 12.11 9.02 -2.20
CA GLY A 115 11.98 8.90 -3.65
C GLY A 115 11.81 10.25 -4.35
N GLY A 116 10.76 10.39 -5.16
CA GLY A 116 10.44 11.62 -5.88
C GLY A 116 11.28 11.85 -7.13
N GLN A 117 11.89 10.79 -7.66
CA GLN A 117 12.70 10.85 -8.88
C GLN A 117 12.08 10.02 -9.99
N ALA A 118 11.99 10.61 -11.18
CA ALA A 118 11.61 9.95 -12.42
C ALA A 118 12.62 10.33 -13.51
N CYS A 119 13.06 9.35 -14.29
CA CYS A 119 14.07 9.52 -15.32
C CYS A 119 13.65 8.77 -16.60
N LYS A 120 13.65 9.50 -17.73
CA LYS A 120 13.61 8.90 -19.07
C LYS A 120 15.05 8.79 -19.58
N GLY A 121 15.38 7.63 -20.14
CA GLY A 121 16.67 7.35 -20.76
C GLY A 121 16.61 6.00 -21.44
N GLU A 122 17.32 5.02 -20.90
CA GLU A 122 17.27 3.62 -21.34
C GLU A 122 15.95 2.91 -20.95
N GLY A 123 15.07 3.58 -20.20
CA GLY A 123 13.75 3.10 -19.83
C GLY A 123 12.93 4.17 -19.12
N TYR A 124 11.69 3.82 -18.82
CA TYR A 124 10.73 4.67 -18.10
C TYR A 124 10.82 4.43 -16.59
N PHE A 125 11.85 4.99 -15.93
CA PHE A 125 12.12 4.69 -14.52
C PHE A 125 11.45 5.69 -13.58
N VAL A 126 10.67 5.19 -12.62
CA VAL A 126 10.11 5.96 -11.52
C VAL A 126 10.55 5.30 -10.22
N THR A 127 11.20 6.05 -9.34
CA THR A 127 11.64 5.52 -8.04
C THR A 127 10.46 5.33 -7.09
N PRO A 128 10.48 4.30 -6.22
CA PRO A 128 9.51 4.19 -5.14
C PRO A 128 9.45 5.47 -4.33
N THR A 129 8.28 6.08 -4.33
CA THR A 129 8.06 7.43 -3.82
C THR A 129 6.99 7.38 -2.75
N VAL A 130 7.29 7.99 -1.60
CA VAL A 130 6.39 8.05 -0.45
C VAL A 130 6.11 9.51 -0.12
N TYR A 131 4.83 9.88 -0.14
CA TYR A 131 4.33 11.15 0.34
C TYR A 131 3.58 10.98 1.65
N GLN A 132 3.64 11.98 2.50
CA GLN A 132 2.76 12.12 3.65
C GLN A 132 1.83 13.32 3.42
N THR A 133 0.56 13.19 3.79
CA THR A 133 -0.40 14.30 3.81
C THR A 133 -1.07 14.42 5.18
N THR A 134 -1.49 15.64 5.52
CA THR A 134 -2.37 15.93 6.67
C THR A 134 -3.85 15.98 6.27
N ASN A 135 -4.18 15.91 4.97
CA ASN A 135 -5.54 15.88 4.47
C ASN A 135 -5.92 14.45 4.05
N PRO A 136 -6.76 13.75 4.81
CA PRO A 136 -7.11 12.37 4.49
C PRO A 136 -7.97 12.25 3.22
N LYS A 137 -8.53 13.36 2.73
CA LYS A 137 -9.31 13.43 1.49
C LYS A 137 -8.52 14.08 0.35
N HIS A 138 -7.20 14.18 0.46
CA HIS A 138 -6.36 14.69 -0.62
C HIS A 138 -6.53 13.86 -1.91
N GLU A 139 -6.33 14.46 -3.08
CA GLU A 139 -6.42 13.75 -4.37
C GLU A 139 -5.52 12.50 -4.39
N TYR A 140 -4.34 12.59 -3.79
CA TYR A 140 -3.35 11.51 -3.73
C TYR A 140 -3.75 10.33 -2.84
N MET A 141 -4.82 10.47 -2.05
CA MET A 141 -5.44 9.40 -1.27
C MET A 141 -6.57 8.69 -2.05
N GLN A 142 -7.09 9.33 -3.10
CA GLN A 142 -8.28 8.86 -3.83
C GLN A 142 -7.95 8.37 -5.25
N ARG A 143 -6.93 8.97 -5.88
CA ARG A 143 -6.57 8.74 -7.28
C ARG A 143 -5.67 7.51 -7.44
N GLU A 144 -5.99 6.71 -8.44
CA GLU A 144 -5.16 5.57 -8.85
C GLU A 144 -4.06 6.01 -9.83
N PHE A 145 -2.80 5.92 -9.40
CA PHE A 145 -1.64 6.32 -10.22
C PHE A 145 -1.03 5.19 -11.05
N PHE A 146 -1.30 3.92 -10.71
CA PHE A 146 -0.69 2.73 -11.34
C PHE A 146 0.85 2.84 -11.47
N GLY A 147 1.51 3.09 -10.33
CA GLY A 147 2.96 3.20 -10.26
C GLY A 147 3.44 3.15 -8.81
N PRO A 148 4.75 3.24 -8.59
CA PRO A 148 5.34 3.08 -7.26
C PRO A 148 5.23 4.38 -6.43
N LEU A 149 4.01 4.92 -6.31
CA LEU A 149 3.65 6.06 -5.48
C LEU A 149 2.79 5.59 -4.30
N LEU A 150 3.21 5.93 -3.08
CA LEU A 150 2.49 5.65 -1.84
C LEU A 150 2.20 6.97 -1.12
N THR A 151 0.95 7.15 -0.69
CA THR A 151 0.55 8.28 0.15
C THR A 151 0.19 7.78 1.55
N VAL A 152 0.67 8.46 2.57
CA VAL A 152 0.44 8.13 3.97
C VAL A 152 -0.32 9.26 4.65
N TYR A 153 -1.35 8.89 5.39
CA TYR A 153 -2.04 9.77 6.33
C TYR A 153 -1.85 9.22 7.74
N VAL A 154 -1.45 10.08 8.68
CA VAL A 154 -1.25 9.72 10.09
C VAL A 154 -2.43 10.25 10.89
N TYR A 155 -3.15 9.37 11.57
CA TYR A 155 -4.25 9.71 12.47
C TYR A 155 -3.81 9.60 13.93
N VAL A 156 -4.55 10.24 14.83
CA VAL A 156 -4.30 10.15 16.28
C VAL A 156 -4.95 8.87 16.82
N ASP A 157 -4.20 8.04 17.56
CA ASP A 157 -4.69 6.75 18.08
C ASP A 157 -6.04 6.82 18.80
N ALA A 158 -6.28 7.90 19.57
CA ALA A 158 -7.53 8.14 20.29
C ALA A 158 -8.75 8.31 19.35
N GLU A 159 -8.53 8.65 18.09
CA GLU A 159 -9.57 8.84 17.06
C GLU A 159 -9.85 7.56 16.26
N TRP A 160 -9.25 6.43 16.64
CA TRP A 160 -9.34 5.14 15.95
C TRP A 160 -10.75 4.77 15.49
N GLU A 161 -11.77 4.96 16.33
CA GLU A 161 -13.16 4.58 16.00
C GLU A 161 -13.72 5.32 14.78
N SER A 162 -13.18 6.50 14.45
CA SER A 162 -13.57 7.28 13.28
C SER A 162 -12.85 6.85 12.00
N VAL A 163 -11.69 6.20 12.12
CA VAL A 163 -10.79 5.87 11.00
C VAL A 163 -11.42 4.91 10.00
N PRO A 164 -12.11 3.82 10.40
CA PRO A 164 -12.78 2.97 9.43
C PRO A 164 -13.83 3.71 8.58
N LYS A 165 -14.58 4.65 9.18
CA LYS A 165 -15.56 5.48 8.44
C LYS A 165 -14.87 6.43 7.45
N LEU A 166 -13.73 6.97 7.84
CA LEU A 166 -12.91 7.78 6.96
C LEU A 166 -12.42 6.97 5.76
N ILE A 167 -11.85 5.78 5.97
CA ILE A 167 -11.40 4.88 4.90
C ILE A 167 -12.58 4.54 3.97
N ASP A 168 -13.72 4.16 4.55
CA ASP A 168 -14.91 3.77 3.78
C ASP A 168 -15.43 4.87 2.86
N SER A 169 -15.30 6.14 3.27
CA SER A 169 -15.84 7.30 2.55
C SER A 169 -14.83 8.04 1.66
N THR A 170 -13.55 7.67 1.70
CA THR A 170 -12.49 8.42 0.98
C THR A 170 -12.36 7.99 -0.48
N SER A 171 -12.41 6.69 -0.77
CA SER A 171 -12.24 6.19 -2.15
C SER A 171 -13.56 5.70 -2.75
N THR A 172 -13.77 5.99 -4.02
CA THR A 172 -14.84 5.40 -4.84
C THR A 172 -14.54 3.94 -5.21
N TYR A 173 -13.29 3.48 -5.06
CA TYR A 173 -12.87 2.12 -5.33
C TYR A 173 -12.92 1.25 -4.06
N ALA A 174 -13.17 -0.05 -4.24
CA ALA A 174 -13.19 -1.04 -3.17
C ALA A 174 -12.65 -2.41 -3.64
N LEU A 175 -11.44 -2.41 -4.22
CA LEU A 175 -10.83 -3.64 -4.74
C LEU A 175 -10.21 -4.49 -3.63
N THR A 176 -9.14 -3.99 -3.01
CA THR A 176 -8.40 -4.69 -1.96
C THR A 176 -8.12 -3.76 -0.77
N GLY A 177 -8.15 -4.31 0.43
CA GLY A 177 -7.78 -3.59 1.66
C GLY A 177 -7.09 -4.52 2.64
N ALA A 178 -6.19 -3.99 3.46
CA ALA A 178 -5.48 -4.75 4.48
C ALA A 178 -5.55 -4.07 5.84
N LEU A 179 -5.82 -4.85 6.88
CA LEU A 179 -5.83 -4.42 8.26
C LEU A 179 -4.74 -5.15 9.04
N PHE A 180 -3.90 -4.40 9.75
CA PHE A 180 -2.85 -4.94 10.61
C PHE A 180 -3.18 -4.60 12.06
N ALA A 181 -3.53 -5.61 12.85
CA ALA A 181 -3.77 -5.46 14.28
C ALA A 181 -3.64 -6.81 15.00
N ARG A 182 -3.32 -6.75 16.30
CA ARG A 182 -3.27 -7.92 17.19
C ARG A 182 -4.46 -8.00 18.13
N ASP A 183 -5.13 -6.89 18.39
CA ASP A 183 -6.33 -6.85 19.22
C ASP A 183 -7.54 -7.43 18.45
N PRO A 184 -8.12 -8.55 18.91
CA PRO A 184 -9.28 -9.16 18.24
C PRO A 184 -10.53 -8.27 18.26
N THR A 185 -10.66 -7.36 19.22
CA THR A 185 -11.79 -6.41 19.29
C THR A 185 -11.66 -5.35 18.22
N ALA A 186 -10.47 -4.75 18.08
CA ALA A 186 -10.18 -3.80 17.01
C ALA A 186 -10.31 -4.44 15.62
N LEU A 187 -9.82 -5.68 15.46
CA LEU A 187 -9.97 -6.45 14.22
C LEU A 187 -11.44 -6.65 13.85
N ARG A 188 -12.27 -7.14 14.78
CA ARG A 188 -13.69 -7.38 14.52
C ARG A 188 -14.43 -6.09 14.19
N PHE A 189 -14.20 -5.03 14.98
CA PHE A 189 -14.79 -3.72 14.76
C PHE A 189 -14.47 -3.17 13.36
N ALA A 190 -13.19 -3.11 12.99
CA ALA A 190 -12.78 -2.57 11.71
C ALA A 190 -13.18 -3.47 10.53
N THR A 191 -13.18 -4.79 10.70
CA THR A 191 -13.62 -5.73 9.64
C THR A 191 -15.11 -5.54 9.34
N ASP A 192 -15.96 -5.37 10.36
CA ASP A 192 -17.39 -5.09 10.14
C ASP A 192 -17.61 -3.71 9.52
N ALA A 193 -16.92 -2.69 10.03
CA ALA A 193 -17.03 -1.33 9.50
C ALA A 193 -16.54 -1.22 8.03
N LEU A 194 -15.55 -2.00 7.63
CA LEU A 194 -14.93 -1.98 6.30
C LEU A 194 -15.47 -3.05 5.33
N LYS A 195 -16.55 -3.76 5.71
CA LYS A 195 -17.11 -4.89 4.94
C LYS A 195 -17.43 -4.57 3.47
N HIS A 196 -17.66 -3.30 3.13
CA HIS A 196 -17.98 -2.84 1.78
C HIS A 196 -16.88 -1.94 1.17
N SER A 197 -15.77 -1.75 1.89
CA SER A 197 -14.65 -0.91 1.45
C SER A 197 -13.56 -1.72 0.74
N ALA A 198 -13.62 -3.05 0.78
CA ALA A 198 -12.76 -3.93 0.01
C ALA A 198 -13.45 -5.25 -0.34
N GLY A 199 -13.49 -5.61 -1.62
CA GLY A 199 -13.92 -6.94 -2.03
C GLY A 199 -12.93 -8.04 -1.65
N MET A 200 -11.64 -7.69 -1.53
CA MET A 200 -10.58 -8.54 -1.02
C MET A 200 -10.00 -7.94 0.27
N PHE A 201 -10.46 -8.43 1.42
CA PHE A 201 -10.01 -7.93 2.71
C PHE A 201 -8.99 -8.89 3.33
N TYR A 202 -7.83 -8.34 3.69
CA TYR A 202 -6.70 -9.08 4.22
C TYR A 202 -6.42 -8.67 5.67
N VAL A 203 -6.14 -9.64 6.53
CA VAL A 203 -5.76 -9.40 7.93
C VAL A 203 -4.32 -9.84 8.14
N ASN A 204 -3.49 -8.94 8.67
CA ASN A 204 -2.09 -9.18 9.00
C ASN A 204 -1.24 -9.71 7.81
N THR A 205 -1.60 -9.30 6.60
CA THR A 205 -0.84 -9.56 5.38
C THR A 205 -1.07 -8.46 4.35
N LYS A 206 -0.21 -8.37 3.36
CA LYS A 206 -0.30 -7.38 2.27
C LYS A 206 -1.59 -7.58 1.46
N SER A 207 -2.11 -6.51 0.87
CA SER A 207 -3.36 -6.50 0.09
C SER A 207 -3.24 -7.09 -1.32
N THR A 208 -2.12 -7.73 -1.67
CA THR A 208 -1.79 -8.21 -3.03
C THR A 208 -1.49 -9.70 -3.06
N GLY A 209 -1.50 -10.28 -4.27
CA GLY A 209 -1.06 -11.67 -4.50
C GLY A 209 -2.12 -12.71 -4.15
N SER A 210 -3.36 -12.47 -4.57
CA SER A 210 -4.42 -13.49 -4.52
C SER A 210 -4.01 -14.73 -5.32
N VAL A 211 -4.18 -15.90 -4.73
CA VAL A 211 -3.93 -17.19 -5.37
C VAL A 211 -5.25 -17.74 -5.90
N VAL A 212 -5.23 -18.23 -7.15
CA VAL A 212 -6.39 -18.85 -7.80
C VAL A 212 -6.97 -19.93 -6.90
N ALA A 213 -8.30 -19.95 -6.79
CA ALA A 213 -9.08 -20.85 -5.94
C ALA A 213 -8.85 -20.75 -4.42
N GLN A 214 -7.95 -19.90 -3.93
CA GLN A 214 -7.80 -19.64 -2.49
C GLN A 214 -8.42 -18.31 -2.09
N GLN A 215 -8.15 -17.24 -2.84
CA GLN A 215 -8.73 -15.91 -2.62
C GLN A 215 -9.34 -15.40 -3.94
N PRO A 216 -10.57 -15.82 -4.30
CA PRO A 216 -11.21 -15.37 -5.54
C PRO A 216 -11.22 -13.86 -5.68
N PHE A 217 -10.68 -13.35 -6.78
CA PHE A 217 -10.34 -11.93 -6.92
C PHE A 217 -11.50 -11.11 -7.46
N GLY A 218 -11.79 -9.97 -6.82
CA GLY A 218 -12.76 -9.00 -7.31
C GLY A 218 -13.17 -8.00 -6.24
N GLY A 219 -13.67 -6.84 -6.67
CA GLY A 219 -14.20 -5.78 -5.82
C GLY A 219 -15.42 -5.11 -6.44
N SER A 220 -16.15 -4.38 -5.60
CA SER A 220 -17.37 -3.65 -5.96
C SER A 220 -17.10 -2.14 -6.08
N ARG A 221 -18.14 -1.31 -6.03
CA ARG A 221 -18.08 0.14 -6.32
C ARG A 221 -17.52 0.38 -7.72
N GLU A 222 -16.65 1.37 -7.89
CA GLU A 222 -15.99 1.63 -9.18
C GLU A 222 -14.90 0.60 -9.53
N SER A 223 -14.66 -0.41 -8.68
CA SER A 223 -13.71 -1.51 -8.97
C SER A 223 -14.28 -2.61 -9.88
N GLY A 224 -15.57 -2.57 -10.21
CA GLY A 224 -16.20 -3.45 -11.20
C GLY A 224 -17.38 -4.27 -10.68
N SER A 225 -17.74 -5.33 -11.42
CA SER A 225 -18.94 -6.15 -11.17
C SER A 225 -18.81 -7.12 -9.99
N ASN A 226 -17.60 -7.30 -9.46
CA ASN A 226 -17.31 -8.25 -8.39
C ASN A 226 -17.73 -9.71 -8.70
N ASP A 227 -17.68 -10.15 -9.96
CA ASP A 227 -18.04 -11.53 -10.37
C ASP A 227 -17.05 -12.62 -9.88
N LYS A 228 -16.08 -12.24 -9.03
CA LYS A 228 -15.09 -13.10 -8.37
C LYS A 228 -14.38 -14.07 -9.29
N SER A 229 -13.38 -13.57 -10.01
CA SER A 229 -12.50 -14.40 -10.84
C SER A 229 -11.85 -15.51 -10.02
N GLY A 230 -11.78 -16.70 -10.62
CA GLY A 230 -11.36 -17.94 -9.94
C GLY A 230 -12.50 -18.69 -9.24
N THR A 231 -13.78 -18.32 -9.46
CA THR A 231 -14.95 -19.07 -8.99
C THR A 231 -15.90 -19.47 -10.12
N MET A 232 -16.86 -20.34 -9.80
CA MET A 232 -17.96 -20.69 -10.69
C MET A 232 -18.86 -19.50 -11.04
N ALA A 233 -18.95 -18.48 -10.18
CA ALA A 233 -19.75 -17.28 -10.45
C ALA A 233 -19.29 -16.56 -11.73
N LEU A 234 -17.97 -16.48 -11.95
CA LEU A 234 -17.42 -15.93 -13.19
C LEU A 234 -17.84 -16.76 -14.41
N LEU A 235 -17.80 -18.10 -14.31
CA LEU A 235 -18.19 -18.97 -15.42
C LEU A 235 -19.68 -18.78 -15.78
N GLN A 236 -20.53 -18.58 -14.78
CA GLN A 236 -21.96 -18.34 -15.01
C GLN A 236 -22.24 -17.08 -15.85
N ARG A 237 -21.35 -16.07 -15.82
CA ARG A 237 -21.47 -14.86 -16.65
C ARG A 237 -21.38 -15.16 -18.15
N TRP A 238 -20.77 -16.28 -18.52
CA TRP A 238 -20.56 -16.71 -19.92
C TRP A 238 -21.51 -17.83 -20.34
N THR A 239 -22.48 -18.18 -19.50
CA THR A 239 -23.46 -19.23 -19.77
C THR A 239 -24.89 -18.67 -19.79
N SER A 240 -25.71 -19.13 -20.74
CA SER A 240 -27.15 -18.89 -20.73
C SER A 240 -27.86 -20.21 -20.41
N ALA A 241 -28.33 -20.35 -19.17
CA ALA A 241 -28.94 -21.59 -18.70
C ALA A 241 -30.34 -21.79 -19.31
N ARG A 242 -30.64 -23.02 -19.73
CA ARG A 242 -31.98 -23.44 -20.17
C ARG A 242 -32.43 -24.64 -19.33
N THR A 243 -33.61 -24.54 -18.76
CA THR A 243 -34.30 -25.69 -18.13
C THR A 243 -35.24 -26.32 -19.15
N VAL A 244 -35.23 -27.64 -19.25
CA VAL A 244 -36.19 -28.42 -20.03
C VAL A 244 -36.89 -29.36 -19.06
N LYS A 245 -38.22 -29.35 -19.11
CA LYS A 245 -39.07 -30.27 -18.36
C LYS A 245 -39.84 -31.10 -19.37
N GLU A 246 -39.75 -32.42 -19.24
CA GLU A 246 -40.56 -33.37 -19.97
C GLU A 246 -41.50 -34.05 -18.96
N GLU A 247 -42.79 -34.07 -19.28
CA GLU A 247 -43.80 -34.79 -18.52
C GLU A 247 -44.15 -36.06 -19.27
N PHE A 248 -44.04 -37.21 -18.60
CA PHE A 248 -44.34 -38.50 -19.21
C PHE A 248 -45.83 -38.87 -19.12
N ASN A 249 -46.59 -38.13 -18.31
CA ASN A 249 -48.02 -38.33 -18.14
C ASN A 249 -48.80 -37.12 -18.67
N VAL A 250 -49.97 -37.37 -19.23
CA VAL A 250 -50.90 -36.31 -19.66
C VAL A 250 -51.63 -35.78 -18.43
N LEU A 251 -51.77 -34.45 -18.32
CA LEU A 251 -52.69 -33.83 -17.37
C LEU A 251 -54.12 -34.06 -17.88
N GLU A 252 -54.84 -34.98 -17.25
CA GLU A 252 -56.20 -35.37 -17.66
C GLU A 252 -57.30 -34.42 -17.14
N ASP A 253 -57.04 -33.71 -16.03
CA ASP A 253 -57.97 -32.78 -15.42
C ASP A 253 -57.28 -31.46 -15.05
N LEU A 254 -58.05 -30.36 -15.11
CA LEU A 254 -57.65 -29.02 -14.69
C LEU A 254 -57.96 -28.76 -13.21
N ALA A 255 -58.96 -29.45 -12.64
CA ALA A 255 -59.41 -29.21 -11.28
C ALA A 255 -58.35 -29.61 -10.24
N TYR A 256 -58.18 -28.78 -9.21
CA TYR A 256 -57.34 -29.11 -8.05
C TYR A 256 -58.21 -29.67 -6.91
N PRO A 257 -57.65 -30.43 -5.96
CA PRO A 257 -58.40 -30.96 -4.83
C PRO A 257 -59.19 -29.92 -4.02
N SER A 258 -58.73 -28.66 -3.97
CA SER A 258 -59.44 -27.56 -3.31
C SER A 258 -60.70 -27.07 -4.04
N ASN A 259 -60.89 -27.47 -5.29
CA ASN A 259 -62.10 -27.15 -6.07
C ASN A 259 -63.24 -28.14 -5.83
N ALA A 260 -62.96 -29.26 -5.15
CA ALA A 260 -63.99 -30.19 -4.72
C ALA A 260 -64.60 -29.66 -3.41
N GLY A 261 -65.78 -29.05 -3.52
CA GLY A 261 -66.63 -28.69 -2.37
C GLY A 261 -67.30 -29.89 -1.72
#